data_AF-A0A3D2V0I8-F1
#
_entry.id   AF-A0A3D2V0I8-F1
#
_cell.length_a   1.000
_cell.length_b   1.000
_cell.length_c   1.000
_cell.angle_alpha   90.00
_cell.angle_beta   90.00
_cell.angle_gamma   90.00
#
_symmetry.space_group_name_H-M   'P 1'
#
loop_
_entity.id
_entity.type
_entity.pdbx_description
1 polymer ?
#
loop_
_entity_poly.entity_id
_entity_poly.type
_entity_poly.pdbx_seq_one_letter_code
_entity_poly.pdbx_strand_id
1 'polypeptide(L)'
;MMPTVIRRAAEYAKAAHESVDQRRKFTNRPYIVHPLAVAEIVASVTDDSEMICAAWLHDVVEDTPRTVEQIADEFGKSIATLVA
;
A
#
# COMPACT_ATOMS: atom_id res chain seq x y z
N MET A 1 -14.54 -5.06 -11.53
CA MET A 1 -13.14 -5.25 -11.97
C MET A 1 -12.31 -4.25 -11.19
N MET A 2 -11.29 -4.67 -10.43
CA MET A 2 -10.47 -3.70 -9.68
C MET A 2 -9.74 -2.77 -10.64
N PRO A 3 -9.74 -1.44 -10.42
CA PRO A 3 -8.99 -0.50 -11.24
C PRO A 3 -7.50 -0.87 -11.31
N THR A 4 -6.88 -0.64 -12.48
CA THR A 4 -5.50 -1.07 -12.78
C THR A 4 -4.48 -0.47 -11.81
N VAL A 5 -4.73 0.74 -11.30
CA VAL A 5 -3.85 1.44 -10.34
C VAL A 5 -3.87 0.80 -8.95
N ILE A 6 -5.05 0.37 -8.46
CA ILE A 6 -5.19 -0.27 -7.15
C ILE A 6 -4.47 -1.61 -7.13
N ARG A 7 -4.58 -2.40 -8.21
CA ARG A 7 -3.83 -3.66 -8.34
C ARG A 7 -2.31 -3.42 -8.30
N ARG A 8 -1.82 -2.40 -9.01
CA ARG A 8 -0.40 -2.02 -8.97
C ARG A 8 0.05 -1.61 -7.57
N ALA A 9 -0.76 -0.85 -6.83
CA ALA A 9 -0.46 -0.46 -5.45
C ALA A 9 -0.36 -1.69 -4.53
N ALA A 10 -1.30 -2.65 -4.66
CA ALA A 10 -1.27 -3.89 -3.90
C ALA A 10 -0.01 -4.74 -4.18
N GLU A 11 0.36 -4.88 -5.46
CA GLU A 11 1.57 -5.59 -5.89
C GLU A 11 2.84 -4.90 -5.38
N TYR A 12 2.88 -3.57 -5.43
CA TYR A 12 4.01 -2.77 -4.96
C TYR A 12 4.20 -2.88 -3.44
N ALA A 13 3.11 -2.73 -2.67
CA ALA A 13 3.13 -2.88 -1.22
C ALA A 13 3.60 -4.29 -0.82
N LYS A 14 3.09 -5.32 -1.50
CA LYS A 14 3.51 -6.71 -1.27
C LYS A 14 5.02 -6.85 -1.48
N ALA A 15 5.53 -6.39 -2.62
CA ALA A 15 6.95 -6.49 -2.94
C ALA A 15 7.84 -5.70 -1.96
N ALA A 16 7.39 -4.52 -1.53
CA ALA A 16 8.12 -3.71 -0.55
C ALA A 16 8.25 -4.42 0.80
N HIS A 17 7.13 -4.88 1.38
CA HIS A 17 7.15 -5.57 2.67
C HIS A 17 7.82 -6.96 2.61
N GLU A 18 7.74 -7.67 1.48
CA GLU A 18 8.49 -8.92 1.28
C GLU A 18 10.00 -8.70 1.19
N SER A 19 10.45 -7.56 0.65
CA SER A 19 11.89 -7.25 0.49
C SER A 19 12.65 -7.12 1.81
N VAL A 20 11.94 -6.82 2.90
CA VAL A 20 12.48 -6.73 4.27
C VAL A 20 11.99 -7.88 5.17
N ASP A 21 11.41 -8.93 4.57
CA ASP A 21 10.79 -10.07 5.26
C ASP A 21 9.84 -9.65 6.41
N GLN A 22 9.07 -8.57 6.23
CA GLN A 22 8.24 -8.06 7.31
C GLN A 22 7.08 -9.02 7.61
N ARG A 23 6.86 -9.28 8.90
CA ARG A 23 5.81 -10.16 9.42
C ARG A 23 4.95 -9.45 10.44
N ARG A 24 3.67 -9.86 10.55
CA ARG A 24 2.78 -9.39 11.62
C ARG A 24 3.25 -9.91 12.98
N LYS A 25 3.28 -9.02 13.98
CA LYS A 25 3.49 -9.38 15.38
C LYS A 25 2.51 -10.48 15.80
N PHE A 26 2.97 -11.43 16.62
CA PHE A 26 2.20 -12.54 17.22
C PHE A 26 1.68 -13.64 16.27
N THR A 27 1.50 -13.38 14.97
CA THR A 27 0.95 -14.37 14.03
C THR A 27 1.96 -14.89 13.01
N ASN A 28 3.10 -14.19 12.86
CA ASN A 28 4.14 -14.49 11.88
C ASN A 28 3.66 -14.55 10.42
N ARG A 29 2.47 -14.02 10.12
CA ARG A 29 1.95 -13.93 8.74
C ARG A 29 2.70 -12.87 7.95
N PRO A 30 2.81 -12.99 6.61
CA PRO A 30 3.33 -11.92 5.75
C PRO A 30 2.64 -10.59 6.04
N TYR A 31 3.39 -9.49 6.15
CA TYR A 31 2.83 -8.21 6.57
C TYR A 31 1.70 -7.70 5.66
N ILE A 32 1.72 -8.04 4.37
CA ILE A 32 0.72 -7.66 3.36
C ILE A 32 -0.74 -7.91 3.75
N VAL A 33 -1.00 -8.84 4.69
CA VAL A 33 -2.35 -9.08 5.23
C VAL A 33 -2.91 -7.86 5.98
N HIS A 34 -2.05 -6.96 6.48
CA HIS A 34 -2.43 -5.69 7.08
C HIS A 34 -2.91 -4.68 6.03
N PRO A 35 -2.08 -4.24 5.05
CA PRO A 35 -2.56 -3.36 3.98
C PRO A 35 -3.80 -3.87 3.25
N LEU A 36 -3.91 -5.19 3.02
CA LEU A 36 -5.11 -5.80 2.44
C LEU A 36 -6.37 -5.48 3.26
N ALA A 37 -6.34 -5.74 4.57
CA ALA A 37 -7.49 -5.50 5.43
C ALA A 37 -7.85 -4.00 5.51
N VAL A 38 -6.85 -3.12 5.55
CA VAL A 38 -7.07 -1.66 5.55
C VAL A 38 -7.70 -1.21 4.23
N ALA A 39 -7.17 -1.68 3.09
CA ALA A 39 -7.70 -1.35 1.77
C ALA A 39 -9.13 -1.88 1.55
N GLU A 40 -9.47 -3.07 2.06
CA GLU A 40 -10.84 -3.60 2.04
C GLU A 40 -11.81 -2.70 2.83
N ILE A 41 -11.40 -2.20 4.00
CA ILE A 41 -12.20 -1.26 4.79
C ILE A 41 -12.39 0.05 4.04
N VAL A 42 -11.33 0.64 3.48
CA VAL A 42 -11.41 1.91 2.72
C VAL A 42 -12.30 1.73 1.48
N ALA A 43 -12.15 0.65 0.73
CA ALA A 43 -12.99 0.34 -0.43
C ALA A 43 -14.46 0.08 -0.06
N SER A 44 -14.77 -0.24 1.20
CA SER A 44 -16.16 -0.40 1.65
C SER A 44 -16.90 0.92 1.89
N VAL A 45 -16.17 2.05 1.98
CA VAL A 45 -16.73 3.36 2.29
C VAL A 45 -16.52 4.41 1.18
N THR A 46 -15.65 4.13 0.20
CA THR A 46 -15.39 5.03 -0.94
C THR A 46 -14.95 4.26 -2.18
N ASP A 47 -15.26 4.80 -3.36
CA ASP A 47 -14.76 4.36 -4.67
C ASP A 47 -13.54 5.18 -5.13
N ASP A 48 -13.03 6.09 -4.30
CA ASP A 48 -11.85 6.91 -4.60
C ASP A 48 -10.60 6.03 -4.72
N SER A 49 -10.10 5.90 -5.94
CA SER A 49 -8.93 5.07 -6.23
C SER A 49 -7.64 5.57 -5.58
N GLU A 50 -7.48 6.88 -5.37
CA GLU A 50 -6.26 7.41 -4.73
C GLU A 50 -6.25 7.06 -3.24
N MET A 51 -7.40 7.16 -2.58
CA MET A 51 -7.57 6.75 -1.17
C MET A 51 -7.34 5.24 -0.99
N ILE A 52 -7.88 4.41 -1.90
CA ILE A 52 -7.65 2.95 -1.84
C ILE A 52 -6.18 2.61 -2.12
N CYS A 53 -5.52 3.30 -3.06
CA CYS A 53 -4.09 3.14 -3.28
C CYS A 53 -3.27 3.56 -2.05
N ALA A 54 -3.59 4.69 -1.42
CA ALA A 54 -2.93 5.13 -0.20
C ALA A 54 -3.09 4.10 0.93
N ALA A 55 -4.27 3.49 1.08
CA ALA A 55 -4.49 2.42 2.04
C ALA A 55 -3.57 1.20 1.82
N TRP A 56 -3.30 0.84 0.56
CA TRP A 56 -2.32 -0.20 0.24
C TRP A 56 -0.88 0.21 0.57
N LEU A 57 -0.55 1.50 0.44
CA LEU A 57 0.81 2.00 0.48
C LEU A 57 1.21 2.66 1.82
N HIS A 58 0.27 2.84 2.76
CA HIS A 58 0.43 3.71 3.93
C HIS A 58 1.66 3.39 4.79
N ASP A 59 1.99 2.11 4.98
CA ASP A 59 3.15 1.70 5.78
C ASP A 59 4.43 1.54 4.93
N VAL A 60 4.37 1.69 3.61
CA VAL A 60 5.50 1.34 2.73
C VAL A 60 6.69 2.27 2.94
N VAL A 61 6.46 3.58 3.10
CA VAL A 61 7.55 4.55 3.33
C VAL A 61 8.09 4.43 4.74
N GLU A 62 7.22 4.16 5.73
CA GLU A 62 7.61 4.05 7.14
C GLU A 62 8.42 2.76 7.42
N ASP A 63 7.99 1.63 6.87
CA ASP A 63 8.50 0.31 7.24
C ASP A 63 9.52 -0.28 6.26
N THR A 64 9.73 0.34 5.09
CA THR A 64 10.60 -0.22 4.05
C THR A 64 11.55 0.82 3.46
N PRO A 65 12.61 0.43 2.75
CA PRO A 65 13.53 1.37 2.10
C PRO A 65 12.93 2.17 0.94
N ARG A 66 11.63 2.00 0.63
CA ARG A 66 10.97 2.74 -0.45
C ARG A 66 10.74 4.19 -0.02
N THR A 67 10.87 5.12 -0.97
CA THR A 67 10.74 6.55 -0.67
C THR A 67 9.46 7.16 -1.25
N VAL A 68 9.07 8.31 -0.72
CA VAL A 68 7.92 9.09 -1.22
C VAL A 68 8.13 9.46 -2.69
N GLU A 69 9.36 9.77 -3.11
CA GLU A 69 9.69 10.07 -4.51
C GLU A 69 9.42 8.88 -5.43
N GLN A 70 9.79 7.67 -5.00
CA GLN A 70 9.50 6.45 -5.76
C GLN A 70 7.99 6.22 -5.88
N ILE A 71 7.21 6.51 -4.83
CA ILE A 71 5.75 6.43 -4.90
C ILE A 71 5.20 7.49 -5.86
N ALA A 72 5.74 8.71 -5.84
CA ALA A 72 5.33 9.78 -6.74
C ALA A 72 5.59 9.43 -8.22
N ASP A 73 6.73 8.78 -8.51
CA ASP A 73 7.08 8.33 -9.86
C ASP A 73 6.17 7.20 -10.35
N GLU A 74 5.78 6.27 -9.46
CA GLU A 74 4.97 5.10 -9.83
C GLU A 74 3.46 5.37 -9.89
N PHE A 75 2.96 6.22 -8.99
CA PHE A 75 1.53 6.40 -8.72
C PHE A 75 1.05 7.85 -8.84
N GLY A 76 1.96 8.82 -8.95
CA GLY A 76 1.65 10.24 -9.04
C GLY A 76 1.68 10.96 -7.71
N LYS A 77 1.75 12.30 -7.79
CA LYS A 77 1.93 13.19 -6.62
C LYS A 77 0.77 13.16 -5.63
N SER A 78 -0.46 12.97 -6.09
CA SER A 78 -1.63 12.94 -5.20
C SER A 78 -1.54 11.79 -4.21
N ILE A 79 -1.28 10.56 -4.70
CA ILE A 79 -1.10 9.37 -3.86
C ILE A 79 0.14 9.51 -2.98
N ALA A 80 1.26 10.00 -3.53
CA ALA A 80 2.47 10.23 -2.73
C ALA A 80 2.24 11.20 -1.57
N THR A 81 1.42 12.22 -1.77
CA THR A 81 1.06 13.19 -0.72
C THR A 81 0.25 12.55 0.42
N LEU A 82 -0.57 11.54 0.12
CA LEU A 82 -1.38 10.84 1.12
C LEU A 82 -0.57 9.89 2.02
N VAL A 83 0.61 9.48 1.58
CA VAL A 83 1.46 8.49 2.29
C VAL A 83 2.83 9.06 2.71
N ALA A 84 3.03 10.36 2.53
CA ALA A 84 4.25 11.08 2.88
C ALA A 84 4.39 11.34 4.40
#